data_AF-A0A3S1BTM1-F1
#
_entry.id   AF-A0A3S1BTM1-F1
#
_cell.length_a   1.000
_cell.length_b   1.000
_cell.length_c   1.000
_cell.angle_alpha   90.00
_cell.angle_beta   90.00
_cell.angle_gamma   90.00
#
_symmetry.space_group_name_H-M   'P 1'
#
loop_
_entity.id
_entity.type
_entity.pdbx_description
1 polymer ?
#
loop_
_entity_poly.entity_id
_entity_poly.type
_entity_poly.pdbx_seq_one_letter_code
_entity_poly.pdbx_strand_id
1 'polypeptide(L)'
;MGATSSSLSELPNNQYLRRLASTDAIDPMDPFWNQLLSFSFRIPVNSSDARLLEESTESIARTFALNNCHTGNLGSLIHNFLIRAGELKESAQCEDNIFIWQTYNALFIIRSLCKYFVESLSEELLLHQFDVLPPKPD
;
A
#
# COMPACT_ATOMS: atom_id res chain seq x y z
N MET A 1 8.82 18.80 -0.73
CA MET A 1 7.48 19.29 -0.34
C MET A 1 6.55 18.08 -0.21
N GLY A 2 6.24 17.64 1.02
CA GLY A 2 5.27 16.57 1.28
C GLY A 2 4.02 17.20 1.90
N ALA A 3 2.99 17.42 1.08
CA ALA A 3 1.91 18.35 1.43
C ALA A 3 0.69 17.72 2.13
N THR A 4 0.72 16.43 2.48
CA THR A 4 -0.38 15.81 3.23
C THR A 4 0.17 14.77 4.21
N SER A 5 0.47 15.20 5.43
CA SER A 5 0.52 14.28 6.56
C SER A 5 -0.90 14.13 7.08
N SER A 6 -1.57 13.02 6.76
CA SER A 6 -2.81 12.68 7.44
C SER A 6 -2.50 12.25 8.86
N SER A 7 -3.30 12.75 9.79
CA SER A 7 -3.39 12.16 11.11
C SER A 7 -3.92 10.73 11.01
N LEU A 8 -3.60 9.89 11.99
CA LEU A 8 -4.17 8.54 12.10
C LEU A 8 -5.70 8.53 11.99
N SER A 9 -6.37 9.56 12.52
CA SER A 9 -7.83 9.71 12.47
C SER A 9 -8.40 9.94 11.06
N GLU A 10 -7.58 10.37 10.10
CA GLU A 10 -7.99 10.65 8.73
C GLU A 10 -7.75 9.47 7.78
N LEU A 11 -6.91 8.50 8.17
CA LEU A 11 -6.60 7.31 7.38
C LEU A 11 -7.85 6.53 6.92
N PRO A 12 -8.89 6.29 7.74
CA PRO A 12 -10.10 5.59 7.30
C PRO A 12 -10.84 6.28 6.13
N ASN A 13 -10.65 7.59 5.99
CA ASN A 13 -11.31 8.42 4.98
C ASN A 13 -10.37 8.83 3.84
N ASN A 14 -9.12 8.36 3.85
CA ASN A 14 -8.16 8.66 2.81
C ASN A 14 -8.61 8.07 1.47
N GLN A 15 -8.85 8.95 0.49
CA GLN A 15 -9.38 8.57 -0.82
C GLN A 15 -8.44 7.61 -1.58
N TYR A 16 -7.12 7.73 -1.40
CA TYR A 16 -6.15 6.88 -2.09
C TYR A 16 -6.14 5.47 -1.50
N LEU A 17 -6.19 5.35 -0.17
CA LEU A 17 -6.33 4.06 0.50
C LEU A 17 -7.67 3.38 0.18
N ARG A 18 -8.75 4.16 0.08
CA ARG A 18 -10.06 3.65 -0.36
C ARG A 18 -10.05 3.18 -1.81
N ARG A 19 -9.40 3.92 -2.72
CA ARG A 19 -9.23 3.49 -4.12
C ARG A 19 -8.39 2.22 -4.21
N LEU A 20 -7.30 2.12 -3.43
CA LEU A 20 -6.49 0.91 -3.34
C LEU A 20 -7.32 -0.32 -2.94
N ALA A 21 -8.22 -0.15 -1.97
CA ALA A 21 -9.13 -1.18 -1.48
C ALA A 21 -10.42 -1.33 -2.30
N SER A 22 -10.58 -0.61 -3.41
CA SER A 22 -11.81 -0.64 -4.20
C SER A 22 -11.95 -1.94 -5.01
N THR A 23 -13.09 -2.07 -5.70
CA THR A 23 -13.36 -3.17 -6.64
C THR A 23 -12.67 -2.98 -7.99
N ASP A 24 -12.01 -1.84 -8.21
CA ASP A 24 -11.36 -1.54 -9.46
C ASP A 24 -9.90 -2.03 -9.43
N ALA A 25 -9.51 -2.74 -10.49
CA ALA A 25 -8.12 -3.09 -10.71
C ALA A 25 -7.31 -1.85 -11.09
N ILE A 26 -6.13 -1.73 -10.49
CA ILE A 26 -5.22 -0.61 -10.72
C ILE A 26 -4.02 -1.12 -11.50
N ASP A 27 -3.82 -0.55 -12.70
CA ASP A 27 -2.67 -0.88 -13.53
C ASP A 27 -1.36 -0.54 -12.80
N PRO A 28 -0.32 -1.41 -12.85
CA PRO A 28 0.96 -1.15 -12.17
C PRO A 28 1.65 0.16 -12.59
N MET A 29 1.33 0.69 -13.77
CA MET A 29 1.85 1.94 -14.33
C MET A 29 0.92 3.14 -14.14
N ASP A 30 -0.25 2.98 -13.49
CA ASP A 30 -1.20 4.08 -13.25
C ASP A 30 -0.53 5.20 -12.42
N PRO A 31 -0.63 6.49 -12.82
CA PRO A 31 -0.14 7.63 -12.03
C PRO A 31 -0.67 7.71 -10.60
N PHE A 32 -1.78 7.02 -10.30
CA PHE A 32 -2.33 6.79 -8.97
C PHE A 32 -1.25 6.40 -7.95
N TRP A 33 -0.31 5.52 -8.32
CA TRP A 33 0.72 5.06 -7.40
C TRP A 33 1.59 6.20 -6.89
N ASN A 34 1.90 7.19 -7.75
CA ASN A 34 2.63 8.38 -7.31
C ASN A 34 1.83 9.18 -6.27
N GLN A 35 0.52 9.28 -6.43
CA GLN A 35 -0.34 10.02 -5.50
C GLN A 35 -0.48 9.29 -4.17
N LEU A 36 -0.78 7.99 -4.20
CA LEU A 36 -0.87 7.14 -3.02
C LEU A 36 0.45 7.14 -2.23
N LEU A 37 1.57 6.96 -2.92
CA LEU A 37 2.88 6.81 -2.29
C LEU A 37 3.55 8.14 -1.92
N SER A 38 3.02 9.29 -2.34
CA SER A 38 3.49 10.60 -1.87
C SER A 38 2.89 11.01 -0.53
N PHE A 39 2.05 10.16 0.05
CA PHE A 39 1.39 10.40 1.32
C PHE A 39 2.34 10.19 2.51
N SER A 40 2.30 11.04 3.56
CA SER A 40 3.17 10.85 4.74
C SER A 40 2.51 9.95 5.76
N PHE A 41 2.92 8.69 5.80
CA PHE A 41 2.57 7.79 6.91
C PHE A 41 3.38 8.16 8.15
N ARG A 42 2.70 8.32 9.29
CA ARG A 42 3.39 8.29 10.59
C ARG A 42 3.71 6.84 10.91
N ILE A 43 4.99 6.52 10.86
CA ILE A 43 5.49 5.20 11.20
C ILE A 43 5.28 4.99 12.70
N PRO A 44 4.67 3.87 13.11
CA PRO A 44 4.56 3.56 14.52
C PRO A 44 5.96 3.31 15.09
N VAL A 45 6.34 4.07 16.13
CA VAL A 45 7.66 3.92 16.79
C VAL A 45 7.59 3.04 18.03
N ASN A 46 6.39 2.67 18.46
CA ASN A 46 6.12 1.77 19.57
C ASN A 46 4.87 0.91 19.29
N SER A 47 4.60 -0.06 20.17
CA SER A 47 3.46 -0.97 20.04
C SER A 47 2.10 -0.29 20.16
N SER A 48 2.01 0.81 20.92
CA SER A 48 0.76 1.57 21.06
C SER A 48 0.42 2.30 19.77
N ASP A 49 1.41 2.92 19.13
CA ASP A 49 1.24 3.57 17.83
C ASP A 49 0.85 2.55 16.75
N ALA A 50 1.47 1.36 16.77
CA ALA A 50 1.18 0.29 15.82
C ALA A 50 -0.28 -0.17 15.97
N ARG A 51 -0.74 -0.36 17.21
CA ARG A 51 -2.13 -0.71 17.49
C ARG A 51 -3.11 0.37 17.02
N LEU A 52 -2.82 1.64 17.27
CA LEU A 52 -3.68 2.74 16.78
C LEU A 52 -3.75 2.79 15.25
N LEU A 53 -2.63 2.51 14.57
CA LEU A 53 -2.61 2.40 13.11
C LEU A 53 -3.51 1.26 12.63
N GLU A 54 -3.39 0.08 13.23
CA GLU A 54 -4.21 -1.08 12.89
C GLU A 54 -5.69 -0.80 13.11
N GLU A 55 -6.07 -0.27 14.27
CA GLU A 55 -7.45 0.12 14.58
C GLU A 55 -7.98 1.16 13.58
N SER A 56 -7.16 2.15 13.18
CA SER A 56 -7.57 3.17 12.22
C SER A 56 -7.67 2.68 10.77
N THR A 57 -7.00 1.58 10.42
CA THR A 57 -6.92 1.08 9.04
C THR A 57 -7.63 -0.25 8.84
N GLU A 58 -8.18 -0.85 9.91
CA GLU A 58 -8.84 -2.16 9.88
C GLU A 58 -9.91 -2.26 8.80
N SER A 59 -10.79 -1.25 8.69
CA SER A 59 -11.86 -1.23 7.69
C SER A 59 -11.33 -1.24 6.24
N ILE A 60 -10.23 -0.55 5.99
CA ILE A 60 -9.57 -0.49 4.68
C ILE A 60 -8.89 -1.82 4.39
N ALA A 61 -8.12 -2.36 5.34
CA ALA A 61 -7.42 -3.64 5.18
C ALA A 61 -8.39 -4.81 4.94
N ARG A 62 -9.52 -4.82 5.68
CA ARG A 62 -10.61 -5.77 5.47
C ARG A 62 -11.20 -5.68 4.06
N THR A 63 -11.54 -4.46 3.63
CA THR A 63 -12.13 -4.23 2.30
C THR A 63 -11.14 -4.61 1.20
N PHE A 64 -9.86 -4.27 1.39
CA PHE A 64 -8.79 -4.66 0.49
C PHE A 64 -8.70 -6.18 0.37
N ALA A 65 -8.68 -6.92 1.48
CA ALA A 65 -8.58 -8.38 1.46
C ALA A 65 -9.73 -9.05 0.69
N LEU A 66 -10.95 -8.50 0.80
CA LEU A 66 -12.14 -9.00 0.08
C LEU A 66 -12.02 -8.76 -1.44
N ASN A 67 -11.53 -7.59 -1.84
CA ASN A 67 -11.50 -7.19 -3.24
C ASN A 67 -10.25 -7.64 -3.98
N ASN A 68 -9.11 -7.76 -3.29
CA ASN A 68 -7.83 -8.10 -3.91
C ASN A 68 -7.81 -9.47 -4.58
N CYS A 69 -8.63 -10.43 -4.11
CA CYS A 69 -8.85 -11.72 -4.78
C CYS A 69 -9.41 -11.59 -6.22
N HIS A 70 -9.92 -10.41 -6.59
CA HIS A 70 -10.45 -10.12 -7.91
C HIS A 70 -9.65 -9.03 -8.64
N THR A 71 -9.11 -8.05 -7.91
CA THR A 71 -8.43 -6.89 -8.50
C THR A 71 -6.94 -7.09 -8.73
N GLY A 72 -6.28 -7.93 -7.93
CA GLY A 72 -4.82 -8.11 -7.98
C GLY A 72 -4.02 -6.86 -7.59
N ASN A 73 -4.64 -5.90 -6.89
CA ASN A 73 -4.02 -4.62 -6.51
C ASN A 73 -2.77 -4.80 -5.62
N LEU A 74 -2.67 -5.90 -4.86
CA LEU A 74 -1.46 -6.25 -4.11
C LEU A 74 -0.29 -6.53 -5.06
N GLY A 75 -0.53 -7.29 -6.13
CA GLY A 75 0.47 -7.57 -7.17
C GLY A 75 0.94 -6.28 -7.85
N SER A 76 0.02 -5.39 -8.21
CA SER A 76 0.37 -4.07 -8.78
C SER A 76 1.18 -3.20 -7.81
N LEU A 77 0.83 -3.20 -6.51
CA LEU A 77 1.58 -2.47 -5.48
C LEU A 77 2.98 -3.05 -5.29
N ILE A 78 3.13 -4.38 -5.24
CA ILE A 78 4.42 -5.07 -5.15
C ILE A 78 5.28 -4.74 -6.38
N HIS A 79 4.69 -4.76 -7.58
CA HIS A 79 5.39 -4.39 -8.80
C HIS A 79 5.92 -2.94 -8.74
N ASN A 80 5.07 -2.00 -8.29
CA ASN A 80 5.47 -0.60 -8.12
C ASN A 80 6.58 -0.43 -7.09
N PHE A 81 6.55 -1.19 -5.98
CA PHE A 81 7.64 -1.24 -5.01
C PHE A 81 8.94 -1.74 -5.63
N LEU A 82 8.91 -2.84 -6.39
CA LEU A 82 10.11 -3.45 -6.98
C LEU A 82 10.79 -2.53 -8.00
N ILE A 83 10.03 -1.84 -8.85
CA ILE A 83 10.58 -0.86 -9.80
C ILE A 83 11.36 0.22 -9.04
N ARG A 84 10.72 0.85 -8.06
CA ARG A 84 11.33 1.96 -7.31
C ARG A 84 12.52 1.50 -6.48
N ALA A 85 12.43 0.33 -5.87
CA ALA A 85 13.52 -0.28 -5.13
C ALA A 85 14.75 -0.53 -6.02
N GLY A 86 14.53 -0.91 -7.28
CA GLY A 86 15.60 -1.06 -8.28
C GLY A 86 16.25 0.28 -8.66
N GLU A 87 15.47 1.35 -8.70
CA GLU A 87 15.92 2.69 -9.08
C GLU A 87 16.62 3.45 -7.93
N LEU A 88 16.46 3.03 -6.67
CA LEU A 88 16.97 3.75 -5.48
C LEU A 88 18.45 4.16 -5.58
N LYS A 89 19.30 3.29 -6.15
CA LYS A 89 20.74 3.58 -6.29
C LYS A 89 21.01 4.74 -7.24
N GLU A 90 20.22 4.84 -8.30
CA GLU A 90 20.31 5.92 -9.29
C GLU A 90 19.65 7.19 -8.73
N SER A 91 18.48 7.07 -8.09
CA SER A 91 17.78 8.18 -7.47
C SER A 91 18.60 8.87 -6.37
N ALA A 92 19.40 8.12 -5.61
CA ALA A 92 20.28 8.67 -4.58
C ALA A 92 21.35 9.62 -5.13
N GLN A 93 21.68 9.53 -6.43
CA GLN A 93 22.63 10.42 -7.11
C GLN A 93 21.97 11.74 -7.53
N CYS A 94 20.64 11.80 -7.60
CA CYS A 94 19.87 12.96 -8.04
C CYS A 94 19.43 13.89 -6.89
N GLU A 95 19.84 13.62 -5.65
CA GLU A 95 19.41 14.32 -4.42
C GLU A 95 17.88 14.39 -4.20
N ASP A 96 17.10 13.57 -4.91
CA ASP A 96 15.64 13.56 -4.81
C ASP A 96 15.15 12.51 -3.80
N ASN A 97 14.75 12.99 -2.62
CA ASN A 97 14.21 12.16 -1.55
C ASN A 97 12.83 11.56 -1.87
N ILE A 98 12.15 11.98 -2.95
CA ILE A 98 10.82 11.47 -3.32
C ILE A 98 10.89 9.97 -3.61
N PHE A 99 11.92 9.49 -4.31
CA PHE A 99 12.07 8.07 -4.64
C PHE A 99 12.26 7.20 -3.40
N ILE A 100 13.11 7.66 -2.47
CA ILE A 100 13.33 6.98 -1.19
C ILE A 100 12.02 6.90 -0.42
N TRP A 101 11.30 8.01 -0.35
CA TRP A 101 10.07 8.11 0.43
C TRP A 101 8.92 7.29 -0.18
N GLN A 102 8.74 7.32 -1.50
CA GLN A 102 7.72 6.50 -2.17
C GLN A 102 8.04 5.00 -2.05
N THR A 103 9.32 4.61 -2.18
CA THR A 103 9.75 3.22 -1.96
C THR A 103 9.46 2.77 -0.52
N TYR A 104 9.79 3.64 0.45
CA TYR A 104 9.52 3.40 1.86
C TYR A 104 8.02 3.20 2.12
N ASN A 105 7.18 4.10 1.60
CA ASN A 105 5.73 4.05 1.78
C ASN A 105 5.12 2.80 1.15
N ALA A 106 5.60 2.39 -0.02
CA ALA A 106 5.11 1.18 -0.67
C ALA A 106 5.39 -0.05 0.20
N LEU A 107 6.62 -0.17 0.73
CA LEU A 107 6.98 -1.24 1.65
C LEU A 107 6.14 -1.22 2.92
N PHE A 108 5.86 -0.03 3.45
CA PHE A 108 5.04 0.13 4.64
C PHE A 108 3.60 -0.33 4.43
N ILE A 109 2.96 0.04 3.32
CA ILE A 109 1.61 -0.42 2.98
C ILE A 109 1.60 -1.93 2.79
N ILE A 110 2.56 -2.50 2.04
CA ILE A 110 2.70 -3.94 1.84
C ILE A 110 2.79 -4.66 3.19
N ARG A 111 3.68 -4.20 4.08
CA ARG A 111 3.83 -4.77 5.43
C ARG A 111 2.51 -4.76 6.20
N SER A 112 1.80 -3.63 6.21
CA SER A 112 0.55 -3.48 6.97
C SER A 112 -0.55 -4.40 6.45
N LEU A 113 -0.67 -4.55 5.13
CA LEU A 113 -1.62 -5.48 4.52
C LEU A 113 -1.25 -6.94 4.82
N CYS A 114 0.02 -7.33 4.65
CA CYS A 114 0.48 -8.67 4.95
C CYS A 114 0.26 -9.04 6.43
N LYS A 115 0.49 -8.10 7.35
CA LYS A 115 0.18 -8.30 8.77
C LYS A 115 -1.30 -8.64 8.95
N TYR A 116 -2.19 -7.81 8.39
CA TYR A 116 -3.64 -8.05 8.47
C TYR A 116 -4.03 -9.43 7.90
N PHE A 117 -3.44 -9.84 6.77
CA PHE A 117 -3.71 -11.14 6.17
C PHE A 117 -3.33 -12.30 7.09
N VAL A 118 -2.13 -12.25 7.68
CA VAL A 118 -1.64 -13.29 8.61
C VAL A 118 -2.52 -13.38 9.85
N GLU A 119 -3.03 -12.26 10.34
CA GLU A 119 -3.85 -12.22 11.56
C GLU A 119 -5.33 -12.56 11.32
N SER A 120 -5.85 -12.35 10.11
CA SER A 120 -7.29 -12.35 9.83
C SER A 120 -7.78 -13.38 8.82
N LEU A 121 -6.89 -13.94 7.98
CA LEU A 121 -7.26 -14.87 6.91
C LEU A 121 -6.84 -16.30 7.23
N SER A 122 -7.51 -17.27 6.60
CA SER A 122 -6.99 -18.64 6.53
C SER A 122 -5.75 -18.69 5.64
N GLU A 123 -4.93 -19.73 5.80
CA GLU A 123 -3.73 -19.95 4.99
C GLU A 123 -4.05 -19.96 3.48
N GLU A 124 -5.11 -20.65 3.08
CA GLU A 124 -5.57 -20.71 1.68
C GLU A 124 -5.92 -19.32 1.13
N LEU A 125 -6.70 -18.53 1.89
CA LEU A 125 -7.06 -17.17 1.47
C LEU A 125 -5.86 -16.24 1.46
N LEU A 126 -4.91 -16.41 2.38
CA LEU A 126 -3.66 -15.65 2.41
C LEU A 126 -2.84 -15.92 1.16
N LEU A 127 -2.61 -17.18 0.80
CA LEU A 127 -1.88 -17.54 -0.42
C LEU A 127 -2.57 -16.97 -1.66
N HIS A 128 -3.90 -17.07 -1.71
CA HIS A 128 -4.68 -16.54 -2.81
C HIS A 128 -4.48 -15.02 -3.00
N GLN A 129 -4.24 -14.23 -1.94
CA GLN A 129 -3.95 -12.79 -2.07
C GLN A 129 -2.76 -12.49 -2.99
N PHE A 130 -1.78 -13.40 -3.07
CA PHE A 130 -0.54 -13.24 -3.85
C PHE A 130 -0.60 -13.90 -5.23
N ASP A 131 -1.49 -14.87 -5.44
CA ASP A 131 -1.64 -15.58 -6.71
C ASP A 131 -2.48 -14.81 -7.73
N VAL A 132 -3.23 -13.80 -7.29
CA VAL A 132 -4.13 -13.02 -8.15
C VAL A 132 -3.33 -12.04 -8.98
N LEU A 133 -3.39 -12.20 -10.30
CA LEU A 133 -2.82 -11.25 -11.25
C LEU A 133 -3.81 -10.12 -11.53
N PRO A 134 -3.32 -8.87 -11.71
CA PRO A 134 -4.18 -7.80 -12.21
C PRO A 134 -4.81 -8.22 -13.54
N PRO A 135 -6.10 -7.92 -13.77
CA PRO A 135 -6.73 -8.18 -15.07
C PRO A 135 -5.93 -7.49 -16.18
N LYS A 136 -5.76 -8.20 -17.30
CA LYS A 136 -5.05 -7.66 -18.45
C LYS A 136 -5.86 -6.50 -19.04
N PRO A 137 -5.24 -5.37 -19.42
CA PRO A 137 -5.92 -4.37 -20.21
C PRO A 137 -6.33 -4.98 -21.56
N ASP A 138 -7.58 -4.69 -21.98
CA ASP A 138 -8.14 -5.08 -23.29
C ASP A 138 -7.37 -4.46 -24.46
#